data_AF-A0A8T4YYS7-F1
#
_entry.id   AF-A0A8T4YYS7-F1
#
_cell.length_a   1.000
_cell.length_b   1.000
_cell.length_c   1.000
_cell.angle_alpha   90.00
_cell.angle_beta   90.00
_cell.angle_gamma   90.00
#
_symmetry.space_group_name_H-M   'P 1'
#
loop_
_entity.id
_entity.type
_entity.pdbx_description
1 polymer ?
#
loop_
_entity_poly.entity_id
_entity_poly.type
_entity_poly.pdbx_seq_one_letter_code
_entity_poly.pdbx_strand_id
1 'polypeptide(L)'
;LMLMGLGMVRSSASKVELESSRTDSSLMGGVFYTAFNPTQPVWWATAGLALLLKGLEVLGVVGVVLVTAGHWLSDFLYYILISMLVHRHRRVIFPHQLLLPRVLGVLMVLLGLYFLVDALPMLHLRLL
;
A
#
# COMPACT_ATOMS: atom_id res chain seq x y z
N LEU A 1 -3.61 9.30 0.25
CA LEU A 1 -2.89 8.56 1.32
C LEU A 1 -3.58 8.66 2.68
N MET A 2 -3.77 9.85 3.26
CA MET A 2 -4.41 10.00 4.59
C MET A 2 -5.81 9.38 4.67
N LEU A 3 -6.68 9.65 3.70
CA LEU A 3 -8.03 9.06 3.64
C LEU A 3 -8.00 7.52 3.58
N MET A 4 -7.02 6.97 2.85
CA MET A 4 -6.82 5.54 2.71
C MET A 4 -6.32 4.92 4.03
N GLY A 5 -5.34 5.55 4.69
CA GLY A 5 -4.83 5.13 5.99
C GLY A 5 -5.87 5.23 7.11
N LEU A 6 -6.64 6.33 7.14
CA LEU A 6 -7.77 6.49 8.06
C LEU A 6 -8.87 5.45 7.80
N GLY A 7 -9.12 5.12 6.54
CA GLY A 7 -9.99 4.03 6.12
C GLY A 7 -9.55 2.69 6.70
N MET A 8 -8.27 2.34 6.59
CA MET A 8 -7.71 1.09 7.13
C MET A 8 -7.76 1.01 8.67
N VAL A 9 -7.53 2.13 9.35
CA VAL A 9 -7.63 2.23 10.83
C VAL A 9 -9.08 2.08 11.31
N ARG A 10 -10.04 2.65 10.55
CA ARG A 10 -11.48 2.59 10.85
C ARG A 10 -12.15 1.28 10.42
N SER A 11 -11.78 0.71 9.28
CA SER A 11 -12.41 -0.47 8.68
C SER A 11 -11.89 -1.80 9.22
N SER A 12 -10.81 -1.80 10.03
CA SER A 12 -10.38 -2.99 10.78
C SER A 12 -11.47 -3.54 11.73
N ALA A 13 -12.61 -2.86 11.89
CA ALA A 13 -13.79 -3.36 12.60
C ALA A 13 -14.78 -4.16 11.72
N SER A 14 -14.68 -4.10 10.39
CA SER A 14 -15.53 -4.93 9.52
C SER A 14 -14.91 -6.31 9.44
N LYS A 15 -15.64 -7.32 9.91
CA LYS A 15 -15.30 -8.72 9.69
C LYS A 15 -14.94 -8.88 8.22
N VAL A 16 -13.80 -9.52 7.95
CA VAL A 16 -13.52 -10.09 6.63
C VAL A 16 -14.55 -11.19 6.45
N GLU A 17 -15.75 -10.81 6.02
CA GLU A 17 -16.70 -11.76 5.48
C GLU A 17 -16.00 -12.36 4.27
N LEU A 18 -15.75 -13.66 4.35
CA LEU A 18 -15.31 -14.46 3.22
C LEU A 18 -16.47 -14.46 2.23
N GLU A 19 -16.62 -13.37 1.48
CA GLU A 19 -17.53 -13.32 0.35
C GLU A 19 -17.05 -14.40 -0.62
N SER A 20 -17.93 -15.35 -0.94
CA SER A 20 -17.63 -16.43 -1.87
C SER A 20 -17.09 -15.81 -3.16
N SER A 21 -15.85 -16.14 -3.53
CA SER A 21 -15.22 -15.58 -4.72
C SER A 21 -16.13 -15.77 -5.93
N ARG A 22 -16.49 -14.68 -6.61
CA ARG A 22 -17.30 -14.67 -7.84
C ARG A 22 -16.62 -15.36 -9.05
N THR A 23 -15.46 -15.96 -8.84
CA THR A 23 -14.61 -16.60 -9.83
C THR A 23 -14.13 -17.94 -9.30
N ASP A 24 -14.31 -19.01 -10.08
CA ASP A 24 -13.91 -20.38 -9.70
C ASP A 24 -12.39 -20.58 -9.64
N SER A 25 -11.62 -19.64 -10.21
CA SER A 25 -10.16 -19.64 -10.20
C SER A 25 -9.61 -18.62 -9.20
N SER A 26 -8.88 -19.11 -8.20
CA SER A 26 -8.19 -18.30 -7.19
C SER A 26 -7.21 -17.28 -7.80
N LEU A 27 -6.59 -17.61 -8.94
CA LEU A 27 -5.69 -16.70 -9.66
C LEU A 27 -6.46 -15.58 -10.38
N MET A 28 -7.55 -15.91 -11.07
CA MET A 28 -8.39 -14.90 -11.73
C MET A 28 -9.05 -13.98 -10.71
N GLY A 29 -9.53 -14.52 -9.59
CA GLY A 29 -10.04 -13.73 -8.48
C GLY A 29 -8.98 -12.76 -7.97
N GLY A 30 -7.77 -13.25 -7.68
CA GLY A 30 -6.66 -12.40 -7.22
C GLY A 30 -6.31 -11.25 -8.17
N VAL A 31 -6.20 -11.52 -9.47
CA VAL A 31 -5.94 -10.48 -10.49
C VAL A 31 -7.09 -9.48 -10.56
N PHE A 32 -8.32 -9.97 -10.59
CA PHE A 32 -9.52 -9.12 -10.67
C PHE A 32 -9.61 -8.19 -9.45
N TYR A 33 -9.53 -8.74 -8.23
CA TYR A 33 -9.60 -7.93 -7.02
C TYR A 33 -8.41 -6.98 -6.87
N THR A 34 -7.22 -7.32 -7.38
CA THR A 34 -6.06 -6.41 -7.35
C THR A 34 -6.24 -5.26 -8.34
N ALA A 35 -6.66 -5.55 -9.58
CA ALA A 35 -6.85 -4.55 -10.62
C ALA A 35 -8.02 -3.60 -10.32
N PHE A 36 -9.11 -4.12 -9.74
CA PHE A 36 -10.30 -3.35 -9.39
C PHE A 36 -10.33 -2.85 -7.95
N ASN A 37 -9.22 -2.97 -7.21
CA ASN A 37 -9.14 -2.36 -5.90
C ASN A 37 -9.13 -0.82 -6.05
N PRO A 38 -10.16 -0.09 -5.58
CA PRO A 38 -10.24 1.37 -5.75
C PRO A 38 -9.07 2.11 -5.08
N THR A 39 -8.36 1.49 -4.14
CA THR A 39 -7.19 2.09 -3.50
C THR A 39 -5.92 2.01 -4.36
N GLN A 40 -5.84 1.06 -5.30
CA GLN A 40 -4.63 0.80 -6.08
C GLN A 40 -4.28 1.95 -7.05
N PRO A 41 -5.21 2.49 -7.86
CA PRO A 41 -4.92 3.63 -8.72
C PRO A 41 -4.59 4.90 -7.92
N VAL A 42 -5.27 5.12 -6.79
CA VAL A 42 -5.07 6.30 -5.94
C VAL A 42 -3.67 6.30 -5.31
N TRP A 43 -3.15 5.13 -4.91
CA TRP A 43 -1.80 5.02 -4.37
C TRP A 43 -0.74 5.37 -5.42
N TRP A 44 -0.86 4.83 -6.63
CA TRP A 44 0.06 5.12 -7.73
C TRP A 44 0.00 6.58 -8.18
N ALA A 45 -1.19 7.18 -8.19
CA ALA A 45 -1.36 8.60 -8.50
C ALA A 45 -0.74 9.55 -7.44
N THR A 46 -0.47 9.05 -6.23
CA THR A 46 0.05 9.85 -5.10
C THR A 46 1.46 9.43 -4.70
N ALA A 47 1.58 8.51 -3.73
CA ALA A 47 2.88 8.05 -3.23
C ALA A 47 3.75 7.42 -4.33
N GLY A 48 3.13 6.61 -5.20
CA GLY A 48 3.83 5.95 -6.29
C GLY A 48 4.46 6.97 -7.24
N LEU A 49 3.70 7.96 -7.69
CA LEU A 49 4.20 9.03 -8.55
C LEU A 49 5.34 9.82 -7.88
N ALA A 50 5.20 10.16 -6.59
CA ALA A 50 6.28 10.86 -5.86
C ALA A 50 7.59 10.04 -5.81
N LEU A 51 7.49 8.72 -5.57
CA LEU A 51 8.65 7.82 -5.58
C LEU A 51 9.25 7.68 -6.99
N LEU A 52 8.42 7.60 -8.02
CA LEU A 52 8.88 7.55 -9.41
C LEU A 52 9.60 8.84 -9.81
N LEU A 53 9.04 10.01 -9.48
CA LEU A 53 9.67 11.30 -9.72
C LEU A 53 11.01 11.41 -8.99
N LYS A 54 11.09 10.92 -7.75
CA LYS A 54 12.37 10.89 -7.01
C LYS A 54 13.39 9.96 -7.65
N GLY A 55 12.96 8.77 -8.09
CA GLY A 55 13.81 7.86 -8.84
C GLY A 55 14.33 8.48 -10.14
N LEU A 56 13.45 9.18 -10.86
CA LEU A 56 13.77 9.91 -12.09
C LEU A 56 14.78 11.04 -11.84
N GLU A 57 14.63 11.79 -10.75
CA GLU A 57 15.55 12.87 -10.37
C GLU A 57 16.96 12.35 -10.07
N VAL A 58 17.08 11.21 -9.36
CA VAL A 58 18.37 10.70 -8.87
C VAL A 58 19.12 9.89 -9.93
N LEU A 59 18.42 9.05 -10.68
CA LEU A 59 19.01 8.04 -11.58
C LEU A 59 18.34 8.00 -12.97
N GLY A 60 17.50 8.98 -13.30
CA GLY A 60 16.79 9.01 -14.57
C GLY A 60 15.85 7.82 -14.74
N VAL A 61 15.73 7.33 -15.98
CA VAL A 61 14.85 6.19 -16.32
C VAL A 61 15.24 4.92 -15.55
N VAL A 62 16.53 4.73 -15.25
CA VAL A 62 17.01 3.59 -14.46
C VAL A 62 16.43 3.63 -13.04
N GLY A 63 16.33 4.81 -12.44
CA GLY A 63 15.71 5.00 -11.12
C GLY A 63 14.22 4.62 -11.12
N VAL A 64 13.48 4.96 -12.17
CA VAL A 64 12.08 4.56 -12.35
C VAL A 64 11.94 3.03 -12.38
N VAL A 65 12.80 2.34 -13.13
CA VAL A 65 12.80 0.87 -13.23
C VAL A 65 13.12 0.24 -11.87
N LEU A 66 14.15 0.74 -11.18
CA LEU A 66 14.55 0.23 -9.86
C LEU A 66 13.48 0.44 -8.79
N VAL A 67 12.83 1.61 -8.75
CA VAL A 67 11.73 1.89 -7.82
C VAL A 67 10.56 0.94 -8.09
N THR A 68 10.20 0.75 -9.36
CA THR A 68 9.08 -0.15 -9.73
C THR A 68 9.40 -1.60 -9.39
N ALA A 69 10.58 -2.10 -9.77
CA ALA A 69 11.01 -3.47 -9.50
C ALA A 69 11.17 -3.73 -8.00
N GLY A 70 11.77 -2.79 -7.26
CA GLY A 70 11.94 -2.88 -5.82
C GLY A 70 10.60 -2.89 -5.09
N HIS A 71 9.64 -2.08 -5.52
CA HIS A 71 8.28 -2.09 -4.98
C HIS A 71 7.60 -3.46 -5.16
N TRP A 72 7.59 -4.00 -6.38
CA TRP A 72 7.00 -5.33 -6.63
C TRP A 72 7.70 -6.44 -5.85
N LEU A 73 9.03 -6.41 -5.77
CA LEU A 73 9.78 -7.41 -5.02
C LEU A 73 9.47 -7.33 -3.51
N SER A 74 9.34 -6.12 -2.97
CA SER A 74 8.91 -5.91 -1.58
C SER A 74 7.52 -6.48 -1.32
N ASP A 75 6.58 -6.31 -2.26
CA ASP A 75 5.24 -6.87 -2.14
C ASP A 75 5.26 -8.40 -2.15
N PHE A 76 6.02 -9.01 -3.06
CA PHE A 76 6.20 -10.47 -3.09
C PHE A 76 6.81 -10.99 -1.78
N LEU A 77 7.87 -10.34 -1.28
CA LEU A 77 8.51 -10.73 -0.04
C LEU A 77 7.54 -10.60 1.15
N TYR A 78 6.78 -9.51 1.21
CA TYR A 78 5.75 -9.31 2.24
C TYR A 78 4.70 -10.42 2.21
N TYR A 79 4.14 -10.76 1.04
CA TYR A 79 3.14 -11.81 0.92
C TYR A 79 3.70 -13.19 1.30
N ILE A 80 4.94 -13.50 0.90
CA ILE A 80 5.60 -14.75 1.29
C ILE A 80 5.79 -14.81 2.81
N LEU A 81 6.29 -13.74 3.42
CA LEU A 81 6.49 -13.65 4.86
C LEU A 81 5.17 -13.82 5.64
N ILE A 82 4.12 -13.12 5.24
CA ILE A 82 2.80 -13.22 5.88
C ILE A 82 2.22 -14.62 5.70
N SER A 83 2.33 -15.21 4.51
CA SER A 83 1.87 -16.58 4.24
C SER A 83 2.56 -17.60 5.14
N MET A 84 3.89 -17.53 5.26
CA MET A 84 4.67 -18.41 6.15
C MET A 84 4.31 -18.20 7.62
N LEU A 85 4.17 -16.93 8.04
CA LEU A 85 3.85 -16.57 9.42
C LEU A 85 2.46 -17.10 9.83
N VAL A 86 1.46 -16.92 8.97
CA VAL A 86 0.09 -17.44 9.17
C VAL A 86 0.08 -18.97 9.15
N HIS A 87 0.80 -19.60 8.21
CA HIS A 87 0.89 -21.07 8.13
C HIS A 87 1.46 -21.67 9.43
N ARG A 88 2.52 -21.07 9.98
CA ARG A 88 3.21 -21.58 11.17
C ARG A 88 2.51 -21.24 12.49
N HIS A 89 1.91 -20.06 12.61
CA HIS A 89 1.42 -19.52 13.88
C HIS A 89 -0.06 -19.12 13.85
N ARG A 90 -0.89 -19.82 13.06
CA ARG A 90 -2.33 -19.52 12.90
C ARG A 90 -3.05 -19.21 14.23
N ARG A 91 -2.87 -20.04 15.27
CA ARG A 91 -3.59 -19.91 16.55
C ARG A 91 -3.21 -18.65 17.35
N VAL A 92 -2.03 -18.08 17.12
CA VAL A 92 -1.53 -16.89 17.83
C VAL A 92 -1.85 -15.61 17.08
N ILE A 93 -2.02 -15.68 15.75
CA ILE A 93 -2.20 -14.51 14.89
C ILE A 93 -3.67 -14.09 14.77
N PHE A 94 -4.61 -15.04 14.74
CA PHE A 94 -6.04 -14.72 14.62
C PHE A 94 -6.56 -13.68 15.65
N PRO A 95 -6.14 -13.69 16.93
CA PRO A 95 -6.52 -12.66 17.90
C PRO A 95 -5.99 -11.25 17.58
N HIS A 96 -4.86 -11.15 16.85
CA HIS A 96 -4.15 -9.90 16.58
C HIS A 96 -4.11 -9.52 15.09
N GLN A 97 -4.90 -10.19 14.25
CA GLN A 97 -4.92 -10.00 12.79
C GLN A 97 -5.23 -8.55 12.37
N LEU A 98 -5.92 -7.79 13.22
CA LEU A 98 -6.30 -6.39 12.99
C LEU A 98 -5.19 -5.38 13.35
N LEU A 99 -4.16 -5.83 14.07
CA LEU A 99 -3.09 -4.94 14.55
C LEU A 99 -2.18 -4.53 13.38
N LEU A 100 -1.87 -5.47 12.49
CA LEU A 100 -1.04 -5.23 11.30
C LEU A 100 -1.64 -4.19 10.34
N PRO A 101 -2.89 -4.32 9.83
CA PRO A 101 -3.48 -3.31 8.96
C PRO A 101 -3.67 -1.95 9.65
N ARG A 102 -3.88 -1.94 10.98
CA ARG A 102 -3.96 -0.70 11.76
C ARG A 102 -2.60 0.01 11.81
N VAL A 103 -1.50 -0.71 12.04
CA VAL A 103 -0.14 -0.15 12.01
C VAL A 103 0.20 0.39 10.62
N LEU A 104 -0.09 -0.37 9.56
CA LEU A 104 0.09 0.09 8.18
C LEU A 104 -0.75 1.35 7.87
N GLY A 105 -1.99 1.40 8.36
CA GLY A 105 -2.86 2.56 8.20
C GLY A 105 -2.30 3.82 8.87
N VAL A 106 -1.74 3.69 10.08
CA VAL A 106 -1.06 4.81 10.77
C VAL A 106 0.16 5.27 9.97
N LEU A 107 1.00 4.36 9.49
CA LEU A 107 2.15 4.70 8.65
C LEU A 107 1.73 5.43 7.36
N MET A 108 0.63 5.01 6.73
CA MET A 108 0.05 5.69 5.56
C MET A 108 -0.43 7.12 5.85
N VAL A 109 -0.99 7.36 7.04
CA VAL A 109 -1.38 8.72 7.48
C VAL A 109 -0.14 9.59 7.69
N LEU A 110 0.87 9.07 8.39
CA LEU A 110 2.14 9.77 8.64
C LEU A 110 2.86 10.12 7.33
N LEU A 111 2.93 9.18 6.39
CA LEU A 111 3.50 9.41 5.06
C LEU A 111 2.72 10.49 4.29
N GLY A 112 1.39 10.46 4.39
CA GLY A 112 0.54 11.51 3.82
C GLY A 112 0.82 12.89 4.41
N LEU A 113 1.07 12.98 5.72
CA LEU A 113 1.41 14.23 6.40
C LEU A 113 2.79 14.73 5.98
N TYR A 114 3.77 13.83 5.87
CA TYR A 114 5.11 14.14 5.40
C TYR A 114 5.09 14.82 4.03
N PHE A 115 4.39 14.24 3.05
CA PHE A 115 4.29 14.85 1.71
C PHE A 115 3.57 16.21 1.72
N LEU A 116 2.61 16.42 2.62
CA LEU A 116 1.94 17.71 2.73
C LEU A 116 2.91 18.80 3.23
N VAL A 117 3.75 18.47 4.21
CA VAL A 117 4.76 19.39 4.75
C VAL A 117 5.86 19.66 3.72
N ASP A 118 6.33 18.64 3.01
CA ASP A 118 7.37 18.78 1.98
C ASP A 118 6.91 19.62 0.77
N ALA A 119 5.63 19.58 0.44
CA ALA A 119 5.06 20.39 -0.64
C ALA A 119 4.90 21.88 -0.31
N LEU A 120 4.77 22.26 0.97
CA LEU A 120 4.51 23.64 1.40
C LEU A 120 5.64 24.64 1.03
N PRO A 121 6.94 24.35 1.28
CA PRO A 121 8.04 25.21 0.87
C PRO A 121 8.13 25.39 -0.65
N MET A 122 7.83 24.32 -1.40
CA MET A 122 7.93 24.29 -2.86
C MET A 122 6.87 25.17 -3.54
N LEU A 123 5.73 25.39 -2.88
CA LEU A 123 4.67 26.29 -3.34
C LEU A 123 5.03 27.77 -3.08
N HIS A 124 5.65 28.07 -1.94
CA HIS A 124 6.07 29.43 -1.59
C HIS A 124 7.15 29.98 -2.53
N LEU A 125 8.08 29.14 -2.99
CA LEU A 125 9.16 29.54 -3.88
C LEU A 125 8.73 29.76 -5.34
N ARG A 126 7.53 29.31 -5.74
CA ARG A 126 6.99 29.44 -7.10
C ARG A 126 6.07 30.65 -7.28
N LEU A 127 5.70 31.33 -6.19
CA LEU A 127 4.80 32.50 -6.20
C LEU A 127 5.55 33.84 -6.02
N LEU A 128 6.88 33.80 -5.94
CA LEU A 128 7.82 34.92 -5.96
C LEU A 128 8.68 34.85 -7.22
#